data_AF-A0A1U7CS92-F1
#
_entry.id   AF-A0A1U7CS92-F1
#
_cell.length_a   1.000
_cell.length_b   1.000
_cell.length_c   1.000
_cell.angle_alpha   90.00
_cell.angle_beta   90.00
_cell.angle_gamma   90.00
#
_symmetry.space_group_name_H-M   'P 1'
#
loop_
_entity.id
_entity.type
_entity.pdbx_description
1 polymer ?
#
loop_
_entity_poly.entity_id
_entity_poly.type
_entity_poly.pdbx_seq_one_letter_code
_entity_poly.pdbx_strand_id
1 'polypeptide(L)'
;MARVTCRCGETIEVASGGPERIVCPRCQTRIRIRRPKDQTAAAAADDGYIRFPCPCGRRLKLRATSQVEAGKCPDCGRVVPIPESARTAGAGVGGSYGARADDPEARTDELDKLDVARLDRWAARHGVSPDAAGRQAATKPPRAPQPPTEVPIRTGDTPPISPPPAFKREAGLRVCPKCRKPLHMSATVCRSCGESTPKT
;
A
#
# COMPACT_ATOMS: atom_id res chain seq x y z
N MET A 1 -20.04 26.55 14.73
CA MET A 1 -20.91 25.50 15.30
C MET A 1 -21.40 24.62 14.15
N ALA A 2 -21.41 23.30 14.29
CA ALA A 2 -21.89 22.40 13.24
C ALA A 2 -23.38 22.11 13.44
N ARG A 3 -24.14 22.02 12.34
CA ARG A 3 -25.56 21.65 12.38
C ARG A 3 -25.74 20.26 11.80
N VAL A 4 -26.47 19.40 12.51
CA VAL A 4 -26.75 18.03 12.08
C VAL A 4 -28.26 17.81 12.15
N THR A 5 -28.82 17.24 11.09
CA THR A 5 -30.26 16.94 11.02
C THR A 5 -30.50 15.47 11.37
N CYS A 6 -31.41 15.21 12.30
CA CYS A 6 -31.82 13.86 12.64
C CYS A 6 -32.78 13.29 11.59
N ARG A 7 -32.98 11.96 11.57
CA ARG A 7 -33.99 11.29 10.74
C ARG A 7 -35.43 11.74 11.02
N CYS A 8 -35.70 12.24 12.23
CA CYS A 8 -37.00 12.81 12.59
C CYS A 8 -37.20 14.27 12.11
N GLY A 9 -36.20 14.87 11.45
CA GLY A 9 -36.25 16.26 10.97
C GLY A 9 -35.71 17.30 11.97
N GLU A 10 -35.45 16.91 13.22
CA GLU A 10 -34.90 17.84 14.23
C GLU A 10 -33.48 18.28 13.87
N THR A 11 -33.23 19.58 13.91
CA THR A 11 -31.89 20.15 13.69
C THR A 11 -31.20 20.39 15.03
N ILE A 12 -30.03 19.77 15.22
CA ILE A 12 -29.28 19.86 16.48
C ILE A 12 -28.00 20.63 16.23
N GLU A 13 -27.73 21.63 17.08
CA GLU A 13 -26.48 22.37 17.06
C GLU A 13 -25.43 21.67 17.93
N VAL A 14 -24.25 21.43 17.36
CA VAL A 14 -23.16 20.71 18.02
C VAL A 14 -21.91 21.59 18.05
N ALA A 15 -21.27 21.66 19.23
CA ALA A 15 -19.98 22.31 19.40
C ALA A 15 -18.91 21.59 18.55
N SER A 16 -18.01 22.35 17.92
CA SER A 16 -17.01 21.82 16.97
C SER A 16 -16.03 20.80 17.59
N GLY A 17 -15.94 20.72 18.93
CA GLY A 17 -15.16 19.73 19.68
C GLY A 17 -15.96 18.64 20.39
N GLY A 18 -17.26 18.50 20.09
CA GLY A 18 -18.14 17.55 20.78
C GLY A 18 -17.87 16.07 20.44
N PRO A 19 -18.55 15.14 21.14
CA PRO A 19 -18.48 13.70 20.87
C PRO A 19 -18.95 13.36 19.44
N GLU A 20 -18.38 12.32 18.83
CA GLU A 20 -18.72 11.88 17.46
C GLU A 20 -20.16 11.35 17.34
N ARG A 21 -20.78 10.99 18.46
CA ARG A 21 -22.14 10.48 18.53
C ARG A 21 -22.96 11.31 19.50
N ILE A 22 -24.12 11.76 19.05
CA ILE A 22 -25.10 12.48 19.85
C ILE A 22 -26.45 11.76 19.78
N VAL A 23 -27.27 11.93 20.82
CA VAL A 23 -28.63 11.37 20.88
C VAL A 23 -29.61 12.46 20.51
N CYS A 24 -30.52 12.19 19.58
CA CYS A 24 -31.58 13.13 19.26
C CYS A 24 -32.54 13.30 20.46
N PRO A 25 -32.86 14.51 20.91
CA PRO A 25 -33.79 14.71 22.02
C PRO A 25 -35.24 14.30 21.68
N ARG A 26 -35.61 14.27 20.39
CA ARG A 26 -36.98 13.97 19.95
C ARG A 26 -37.25 12.47 19.80
N CYS A 27 -36.37 11.75 19.11
CA CYS A 27 -36.58 10.33 18.79
C CYS A 27 -35.56 9.39 19.44
N GLN A 28 -34.67 9.91 20.30
CA GLN A 28 -33.61 9.16 21.01
C GLN A 28 -32.68 8.33 20.12
N THR A 29 -32.69 8.57 18.81
CA THR A 29 -31.81 7.88 17.87
C THR A 29 -30.37 8.40 18.03
N ARG A 30 -29.41 7.48 18.08
CA ARG A 30 -27.98 7.82 18.07
C ARG A 30 -27.56 8.25 16.67
N ILE A 31 -27.19 9.51 16.52
CA ILE A 31 -26.72 10.11 15.26
C ILE A 31 -25.19 10.12 15.28
N ARG A 32 -24.55 9.62 14.22
CA ARG A 32 -23.10 9.77 14.01
C ARG A 32 -22.84 11.05 13.23
N ILE A 33 -22.08 11.96 13.81
CA ILE A 33 -21.70 13.22 13.18
C ILE A 33 -20.55 12.92 12.21
N ARG A 34 -20.83 13.00 10.91
CA ARG A 34 -19.79 12.98 9.88
C ARG A 34 -19.14 14.36 9.85
N ARG A 35 -18.09 14.56 10.64
CA ARG A 35 -17.24 15.74 10.47
C ARG A 35 -16.54 15.62 9.11
N PRO A 36 -16.50 16.70 8.29
CA PRO A 36 -15.64 16.72 7.12
C PRO A 36 -14.22 16.37 7.58
N LYS A 37 -13.62 15.40 6.90
CA LYS A 37 -12.40 14.70 7.29
C LYS A 37 -11.18 15.62 7.39
N ASP A 38 -11.29 16.87 6.95
CA ASP A 38 -10.24 17.89 6.98
C ASP A 38 -9.78 18.28 8.39
N GLN A 39 -10.56 18.01 9.45
CA GLN A 39 -10.15 18.34 10.84
C GLN A 39 -9.72 17.14 11.69
N THR A 40 -9.87 15.91 11.20
CA THR A 40 -9.48 14.69 11.95
C THR A 40 -8.50 13.79 11.21
N ALA A 41 -8.20 14.08 9.93
CA ALA A 41 -7.08 13.46 9.21
C ALA A 41 -5.68 13.87 9.74
N ALA A 42 -5.60 14.86 10.63
CA ALA A 42 -4.35 15.22 11.29
C ALA A 42 -3.87 14.14 12.29
N ALA A 43 -4.75 13.28 12.80
CA ALA A 43 -4.38 12.25 13.77
C ALA A 43 -3.87 10.93 13.14
N ALA A 44 -3.92 10.80 11.82
CA ALA A 44 -3.40 9.62 11.09
C ALA A 44 -2.12 9.93 10.29
N ALA A 45 -1.53 11.12 10.47
CA ALA A 45 -0.50 11.67 9.61
C ALA A 45 0.92 11.74 10.22
N ASP A 46 1.16 11.17 11.41
CA ASP A 46 2.48 11.23 12.08
C ASP A 46 3.17 9.87 12.19
N ASP A 47 3.06 9.00 11.18
CA ASP A 47 3.98 7.84 11.13
C ASP A 47 5.45 8.30 10.97
N GLY A 48 5.70 9.59 10.66
CA GLY A 48 7.03 10.11 10.34
C GLY A 48 7.53 9.64 8.98
N TYR A 49 6.62 9.40 8.01
CA TYR A 49 6.98 9.00 6.65
C TYR A 49 6.34 9.89 5.59
N ILE A 50 7.14 10.33 4.63
CA ILE A 50 6.73 11.03 3.41
C ILE A 50 6.32 9.98 2.37
N ARG A 51 5.12 10.16 1.80
CA ARG A 51 4.59 9.28 0.75
C ARG A 51 4.42 10.07 -0.55
N PHE A 52 5.02 9.62 -1.64
CA PHE A 52 4.91 10.28 -2.95
C PHE A 52 5.02 9.28 -4.12
N PRO A 53 4.49 9.58 -5.31
CA PRO A 53 4.49 8.65 -6.44
C PRO A 53 5.86 8.57 -7.12
N CYS A 54 6.24 7.36 -7.53
CA CYS A 54 7.36 7.10 -8.43
C CYS A 54 6.84 7.00 -9.88
N PRO A 55 7.58 7.46 -10.91
CA PRO A 55 7.19 7.35 -12.32
C PRO A 55 6.95 5.91 -12.82
N CYS A 56 7.34 4.88 -12.06
CA CYS A 56 6.96 3.49 -12.37
C CYS A 56 5.53 3.12 -11.93
N GLY A 57 4.76 4.07 -11.37
CA GLY A 57 3.39 3.87 -10.88
C GLY A 57 3.28 3.39 -9.44
N ARG A 58 4.41 3.18 -8.74
CA ARG A 58 4.41 2.75 -7.33
C ARG A 58 4.54 3.94 -6.36
N ARG A 59 3.94 3.81 -5.17
CA ARG A 59 4.05 4.82 -4.11
C ARG A 59 5.27 4.54 -3.24
N LEU A 60 6.13 5.54 -3.10
CA LEU A 60 7.30 5.48 -2.23
C LEU A 60 6.92 5.89 -0.81
N LYS A 61 7.51 5.21 0.18
CA LYS A 61 7.40 5.54 1.60
C LYS A 61 8.82 5.78 2.13
N LEU A 62 9.18 7.03 2.35
CA LEU A 62 10.46 7.42 2.96
C LEU A 62 10.22 7.91 4.37
N ARG A 63 11.17 7.75 5.28
CA ARG A 63 11.10 8.45 6.56
C ARG A 63 11.23 9.96 6.32
N ALA A 64 10.42 10.75 7.02
CA ALA A 64 10.49 12.20 7.06
C ALA A 64 11.70 12.66 7.90
N THR A 65 12.87 12.10 7.63
CA THR A 65 14.11 12.64 8.19
C THR A 65 14.39 13.94 7.44
N SER A 66 14.63 15.03 8.16
CA SER A 66 14.65 16.43 7.68
C SER A 66 15.67 16.75 6.57
N GLN A 67 16.48 15.79 6.11
CA GLN A 67 17.61 16.03 5.21
C GLN A 67 17.56 15.24 3.88
N VAL A 68 16.56 14.39 3.67
CA VAL A 68 16.55 13.55 2.45
C VAL A 68 15.91 14.32 1.29
N GLU A 69 16.69 14.71 0.30
CA GLU A 69 16.16 15.46 -0.85
C GLU A 69 15.49 14.59 -1.92
N ALA A 70 15.88 13.31 -1.99
CA ALA A 70 15.39 12.35 -2.97
C ALA A 70 15.38 10.92 -2.41
N GLY A 71 14.46 10.10 -2.88
CA GLY A 71 14.35 8.68 -2.50
C GLY A 71 14.62 7.74 -3.66
N LYS A 72 15.24 6.60 -3.37
CA LYS A 72 15.39 5.49 -4.35
C LYS A 72 14.16 4.60 -4.32
N CYS A 73 13.56 4.35 -5.47
CA CYS A 73 12.48 3.38 -5.59
C CYS A 73 13.01 1.95 -5.42
N PRO A 74 12.42 1.12 -4.53
CA PRO A 74 12.88 -0.25 -4.33
C PRO A 74 12.60 -1.15 -5.54
N ASP A 75 11.62 -0.80 -6.38
CA ASP A 75 11.18 -1.64 -7.48
C ASP A 75 11.86 -1.33 -8.81
N CYS A 76 11.95 -0.04 -9.18
CA CYS A 76 12.59 0.37 -10.43
C CYS A 76 14.03 0.89 -10.25
N GLY A 77 14.48 1.07 -9.00
CA GLY A 77 15.82 1.58 -8.68
C GLY A 77 16.04 3.06 -9.00
N ARG A 78 15.08 3.74 -9.63
CA ARG A 78 15.18 5.17 -9.99
C ARG A 78 15.17 6.04 -8.73
N VAL A 79 16.01 7.08 -8.72
CA VAL A 79 15.97 8.11 -7.68
C VAL A 79 14.95 9.17 -8.09
N VAL A 80 13.99 9.42 -7.21
CA VAL A 80 12.89 10.35 -7.43
C VAL A 80 13.02 11.49 -6.41
N PRO A 81 13.11 12.76 -6.85
CA PRO A 81 13.16 13.91 -5.98
C PRO A 81 11.85 14.02 -5.20
N ILE A 82 11.96 14.34 -3.91
CA ILE A 82 10.78 14.56 -3.07
C ILE A 82 10.22 15.94 -3.42
N PRO A 83 8.99 16.05 -3.96
CA PRO A 83 8.40 17.35 -4.24
C PRO A 83 8.22 18.14 -2.95
N GLU A 84 8.41 19.46 -2.98
CA GLU A 84 8.28 20.32 -1.80
C GLU A 84 6.90 20.18 -1.14
N SER A 85 5.85 19.96 -1.94
CA SER A 85 4.51 19.67 -1.44
C SER A 85 4.47 18.45 -0.51
N ALA A 86 5.27 17.42 -0.77
CA ALA A 86 5.38 16.25 0.09
C ALA A 86 6.26 16.49 1.33
N ARG A 87 7.22 17.43 1.25
CA ARG A 87 8.02 17.86 2.42
C ARG A 87 7.16 18.67 3.39
N THR A 88 6.36 19.60 2.87
CA THR A 88 5.46 20.45 3.67
C THR A 88 4.21 19.71 4.11
N ALA A 89 3.76 18.68 3.39
CA ALA A 89 2.67 17.80 3.83
C ALA A 89 3.04 17.01 5.10
N GLY A 90 4.32 16.69 5.30
CA GLY A 90 4.83 16.14 6.57
C GLY A 90 5.03 17.21 7.66
N ALA A 91 4.90 18.49 7.32
CA ALA A 91 5.09 19.63 8.23
C ALA A 91 3.80 20.47 8.43
N GLY A 92 2.63 19.95 8.03
CA GLY A 92 1.34 20.51 8.45
C GLY A 92 0.77 21.65 7.62
N VAL A 93 1.13 21.84 6.35
CA VAL A 93 0.41 22.77 5.45
C VAL A 93 -0.02 22.04 4.18
N GLY A 94 -1.24 21.52 4.21
CA GLY A 94 -1.87 20.78 3.11
C GLY A 94 -2.07 21.65 1.89
N GLY A 95 -1.19 21.51 0.90
CA GLY A 95 -1.40 22.01 -0.46
C GLY A 95 -2.56 21.23 -1.10
N SER A 96 -3.62 21.95 -1.40
CA SER A 96 -4.86 21.54 -2.03
C SER A 96 -4.64 21.13 -3.50
N TYR A 97 -4.04 19.95 -3.71
CA TYR A 97 -4.14 19.24 -4.99
C TYR A 97 -5.20 18.15 -4.85
N GLY A 98 -6.42 18.47 -5.29
CA GLY A 98 -7.42 17.53 -5.81
C GLY A 98 -7.88 16.40 -4.88
N ALA A 99 -9.05 16.60 -4.27
CA ALA A 99 -9.78 15.68 -3.40
C ALA A 99 -10.32 14.39 -4.09
N ARG A 100 -9.47 13.63 -4.79
CA ARG A 100 -9.78 12.28 -5.30
C ARG A 100 -8.69 11.23 -5.01
N ALA A 101 -7.71 11.55 -4.17
CA ALA A 101 -6.51 10.73 -3.93
C ALA A 101 -6.60 9.72 -2.75
N ASP A 102 -7.81 9.37 -2.31
CA ASP A 102 -8.03 8.42 -1.21
C ASP A 102 -8.33 6.98 -1.68
N ASP A 103 -8.19 6.69 -2.99
CA ASP A 103 -8.19 5.32 -3.49
C ASP A 103 -6.73 4.84 -3.62
N PRO A 104 -6.29 3.80 -2.89
CA PRO A 104 -4.92 3.28 -2.97
C PRO A 104 -4.59 2.65 -4.34
N GLU A 105 -5.61 2.38 -5.16
CA GLU A 105 -5.51 1.89 -6.54
C GLU A 105 -5.87 2.97 -7.58
N ALA A 106 -6.14 4.23 -7.17
CA ALA A 106 -6.31 5.32 -8.11
C ALA A 106 -5.05 5.43 -8.97
N ARG A 107 -5.26 5.26 -10.27
CA ARG A 107 -4.22 5.44 -11.29
C ARG A 107 -3.70 6.86 -11.16
N THR A 108 -2.45 7.00 -10.74
CA THR A 108 -1.77 8.29 -10.72
C THR A 108 -1.77 8.86 -12.13
N ASP A 109 -2.17 10.13 -12.30
CA ASP A 109 -2.06 10.81 -13.59
C ASP A 109 -0.65 10.60 -14.15
N GLU A 110 -0.58 10.24 -15.44
CA GLU A 110 0.68 9.94 -16.10
C GLU A 110 1.57 11.19 -16.09
N LEU A 111 2.85 11.05 -15.67
CA LEU A 111 3.80 12.17 -15.68
C LEU A 111 4.00 12.66 -17.11
N ASP A 112 3.82 13.97 -17.35
CA ASP A 112 4.04 14.56 -18.65
C ASP A 112 5.51 14.48 -19.10
N LYS A 113 5.74 14.53 -20.42
CA LYS A 113 7.10 14.48 -21.00
C LYS A 113 8.02 15.58 -20.44
N LEU A 114 7.47 16.74 -20.10
CA LEU A 114 8.22 17.85 -19.50
C LEU A 114 8.69 17.52 -18.08
N ASP A 115 7.88 16.82 -17.30
CA ASP A 115 8.24 16.37 -15.96
C ASP A 115 9.31 15.29 -15.99
N VAL A 116 9.21 14.35 -16.95
CA VAL A 116 10.26 13.36 -17.20
C VAL A 116 11.59 14.04 -17.54
N ALA A 117 11.59 15.03 -18.45
CA ALA A 117 12.80 15.78 -18.79
C ALA A 117 13.35 16.62 -17.61
N ARG A 118 12.49 17.09 -16.70
CA ARG A 118 12.92 17.78 -15.47
C ARG A 118 13.59 16.81 -14.50
N LEU A 119 13.05 15.60 -14.36
CA LEU A 119 13.61 14.52 -13.55
C LEU A 119 14.97 14.06 -14.07
N ASP A 120 15.09 13.86 -15.38
CA ASP A 120 16.35 13.41 -15.99
C ASP A 120 17.47 14.45 -15.81
N ARG A 121 17.17 15.75 -15.98
CA ARG A 121 18.13 16.83 -15.72
C ARG A 121 18.54 16.91 -14.25
N TRP A 122 17.61 16.65 -13.33
CA TRP A 122 17.94 16.58 -11.91
C TRP A 122 18.87 15.39 -11.62
N ALA A 123 18.53 14.21 -12.13
CA ALA A 123 19.31 12.99 -11.95
C ALA A 123 20.75 13.14 -12.49
N ALA A 124 20.90 13.77 -13.66
CA ALA A 124 22.20 14.05 -14.27
C ALA A 124 23.08 14.96 -13.38
N ARG A 125 22.52 16.01 -12.78
CA ARG A 125 23.27 16.91 -11.88
C ARG A 125 23.76 16.22 -10.60
N HIS A 126 23.03 15.20 -10.14
CA HIS A 126 23.35 14.47 -8.91
C HIS A 126 24.08 13.15 -9.16
N GLY A 127 24.58 12.91 -10.39
CA GLY A 127 25.34 11.70 -10.73
C GLY A 127 24.53 10.40 -10.67
N VAL A 128 23.19 10.50 -10.63
CA VAL A 128 22.30 9.34 -10.66
C VAL A 128 22.05 8.98 -12.12
N SER A 129 22.96 8.20 -12.71
CA SER A 129 22.72 7.68 -14.05
C SER A 129 21.64 6.58 -14.01
N PRO A 130 20.58 6.66 -14.83
CA PRO A 130 19.54 5.63 -14.86
C PRO A 130 20.10 4.24 -15.22
N ASP A 131 21.18 4.19 -16.00
CA ASP A 131 21.89 2.96 -16.36
C ASP A 131 22.59 2.27 -15.18
N ALA A 132 23.00 3.03 -14.16
CA ALA A 132 23.65 2.46 -12.98
C ALA A 132 22.65 1.68 -12.10
N ALA A 133 21.38 2.13 -12.05
CA ALA A 133 20.32 1.45 -11.31
C ALA A 133 19.83 0.19 -12.04
N GLY A 134 19.73 0.23 -13.37
CA GLY A 134 19.34 -0.93 -14.18
C GLY A 134 20.39 -2.06 -14.17
N ARG A 135 21.68 -1.73 -14.16
CA ARG A 135 22.75 -2.75 -14.09
C ARG A 135 22.82 -3.45 -12.73
N GLN A 136 22.51 -2.78 -11.62
CA GLN A 136 22.50 -3.41 -10.29
C GLN A 136 21.38 -4.44 -10.10
N ALA A 137 20.26 -4.34 -10.84
CA ALA A 137 19.21 -5.34 -10.83
C ALA A 137 19.54 -6.57 -11.71
N ALA A 138 20.38 -6.39 -12.74
CA ALA A 138 20.76 -7.45 -13.68
C ALA A 138 22.03 -8.21 -13.30
N THR A 139 22.90 -7.68 -12.43
CA THR A 139 24.13 -8.37 -12.00
C THR A 139 24.02 -9.14 -10.69
N LYS A 140 22.82 -9.29 -10.12
CA LYS A 140 22.59 -10.39 -9.18
C LYS A 140 22.21 -11.62 -10.01
N PRO A 141 23.16 -12.51 -10.37
CA PRO A 141 22.79 -13.73 -11.07
C PRO A 141 21.71 -14.45 -10.26
N PRO A 142 20.69 -15.05 -10.91
CA PRO A 142 19.80 -15.96 -10.21
C PRO A 142 20.68 -16.94 -9.46
N ARG A 143 20.54 -16.99 -8.13
CA ARG A 143 21.29 -17.93 -7.30
C ARG A 143 20.98 -19.30 -7.87
N ALA A 144 21.93 -19.88 -8.59
CA ALA A 144 21.81 -21.24 -9.07
C ALA A 144 21.45 -22.10 -7.84
N PRO A 145 20.51 -23.05 -7.97
CA PRO A 145 20.23 -23.98 -6.89
C PRO A 145 21.56 -24.61 -6.51
N GLN A 146 22.04 -24.32 -5.30
CA GLN A 146 23.25 -24.94 -4.81
C GLN A 146 22.99 -26.44 -4.83
N PRO A 147 23.85 -27.25 -5.49
CA PRO A 147 23.76 -28.69 -5.33
C PRO A 147 23.83 -28.98 -3.83
N PRO A 148 22.99 -29.90 -3.32
CA PRO A 148 23.02 -30.25 -1.92
C PRO A 148 24.45 -30.68 -1.56
N THR A 149 25.07 -29.96 -0.63
CA THR A 149 26.34 -30.37 -0.05
C THR A 149 26.12 -31.74 0.57
N GLU A 150 26.69 -32.78 -0.05
CA GLU A 150 26.71 -34.13 0.50
C GLU A 150 27.43 -34.10 1.83
N VAL A 151 26.66 -34.13 2.91
CA VAL A 151 27.17 -34.36 4.25
C VAL A 151 27.36 -35.88 4.35
N PRO A 152 28.56 -36.40 4.67
CA PRO A 152 28.76 -37.83 4.83
C PRO A 152 27.87 -38.34 5.98
N ILE A 153 26.89 -39.16 5.59
CA ILE A 153 25.92 -39.80 6.48
C ILE A 153 26.68 -40.82 7.33
N ARG A 154 26.83 -40.55 8.62
CA ARG A 154 27.18 -41.57 9.61
C ARG A 154 25.97 -42.49 9.76
N THR A 155 26.12 -43.73 9.34
CA THR A 155 25.22 -44.85 9.64
C THR A 155 25.20 -45.11 11.14
N GLY A 156 24.08 -44.78 11.78
CA GLY A 156 23.81 -45.10 13.17
C GLY A 156 22.47 -44.50 13.59
N ASP A 157 21.49 -45.38 13.83
CA ASP A 157 20.17 -45.13 14.41
C ASP A 157 19.16 -44.35 13.55
N THR A 158 18.28 -45.11 12.90
CA THR A 158 17.11 -44.60 12.17
C THR A 158 15.94 -44.49 13.17
N PRO A 159 15.54 -43.28 13.64
CA PRO A 159 14.23 -43.10 14.26
C PRO A 159 13.12 -43.22 13.20
N PRO A 160 11.89 -43.61 13.59
CA PRO A 160 10.78 -43.76 12.66
C PRO A 160 10.52 -42.46 11.90
N ILE A 161 10.60 -42.57 10.57
CA ILE A 161 10.36 -41.49 9.61
C ILE A 161 8.96 -40.92 9.85
N SER A 162 8.92 -39.72 10.41
CA SER A 162 7.70 -38.91 10.42
C SER A 162 7.38 -38.50 8.98
N PRO A 163 6.11 -38.58 8.55
CA PRO A 163 5.72 -38.15 7.21
C PRO A 163 6.13 -36.68 6.98
N PRO A 164 6.49 -36.29 5.74
CA PRO A 164 6.85 -34.92 5.44
C PRO A 164 5.74 -33.98 5.91
N PRO A 165 6.07 -32.78 6.42
CA PRO A 165 5.09 -31.84 6.91
C PRO A 165 4.07 -31.61 5.81
N ALA A 166 2.83 -32.04 6.08
CA ALA A 166 1.68 -31.74 5.24
C ALA A 166 1.80 -30.27 4.84
N PHE A 167 1.78 -30.01 3.53
CA PHE A 167 1.52 -28.66 3.02
C PHE A 167 0.37 -28.13 3.86
N LYS A 168 0.67 -27.15 4.73
CA LYS A 168 -0.32 -26.50 5.57
C LYS A 168 -1.32 -25.91 4.60
N ARG A 169 -2.39 -26.67 4.33
CA ARG A 169 -3.56 -26.18 3.61
C ARG A 169 -4.09 -25.09 4.52
N GLU A 170 -3.73 -23.84 4.24
CA GLU A 170 -4.32 -22.69 4.91
C GLU A 170 -5.82 -22.88 4.86
N ALA A 171 -6.42 -23.03 6.04
CA ALA A 171 -7.82 -23.38 6.19
C ALA A 171 -8.66 -22.33 5.45
N GLY A 172 -9.34 -22.75 4.38
CA GLY A 172 -10.26 -21.88 3.62
C GLY A 172 -9.94 -21.66 2.14
N LEU A 173 -8.91 -22.29 1.57
CA LEU A 173 -8.64 -22.21 0.12
C LEU A 173 -8.85 -23.55 -0.61
N ARG A 174 -9.62 -23.51 -1.70
CA ARG A 174 -9.73 -24.59 -2.69
C ARG A 174 -8.72 -24.35 -3.82
N VAL A 175 -8.47 -25.35 -4.65
CA VAL A 175 -7.57 -25.23 -5.81
C VAL A 175 -8.40 -25.30 -7.10
N CYS A 176 -8.19 -24.37 -8.04
CA CYS A 176 -8.92 -24.37 -9.30
C CYS A 176 -8.51 -25.60 -10.14
N PRO A 177 -9.46 -26.38 -10.68
CA PRO A 177 -9.14 -27.60 -11.43
C PRO A 177 -8.42 -27.30 -12.76
N LYS A 178 -8.66 -26.12 -13.36
CA LYS A 178 -8.08 -25.74 -14.65
C LYS A 178 -6.65 -25.20 -14.51
N CYS A 179 -6.45 -24.21 -13.63
CA CYS A 179 -5.18 -23.48 -13.55
C CYS A 179 -4.37 -23.76 -12.28
N ARG A 180 -4.84 -24.64 -11.38
CA ARG A 180 -4.19 -25.04 -10.12
C ARG A 180 -3.84 -23.90 -9.15
N LYS A 181 -4.42 -22.71 -9.33
CA LYS A 181 -4.24 -21.58 -8.43
C LYS A 181 -5.21 -21.67 -7.23
N PRO A 182 -4.80 -21.20 -6.05
CA PRO A 182 -5.66 -21.15 -4.87
C PRO A 182 -6.85 -20.19 -5.11
N LEU A 183 -8.05 -20.61 -4.72
CA LEU A 183 -9.26 -19.82 -4.71
C LEU A 183 -9.90 -19.84 -3.32
N HIS A 184 -10.62 -18.77 -2.98
CA HIS A 184 -11.38 -18.70 -1.73
C HIS A 184 -12.51 -19.73 -1.71
N MET A 185 -12.81 -20.35 -0.56
CA MET A 185 -13.86 -21.37 -0.45
C MET A 185 -15.25 -20.90 -0.92
N SER A 186 -15.59 -19.61 -0.77
CA SER A 186 -16.88 -19.07 -1.25
C SER A 186 -16.93 -18.71 -2.74
N ALA A 187 -15.80 -18.69 -3.45
CA ALA A 187 -15.77 -18.26 -4.86
C ALA A 187 -16.38 -19.31 -5.80
N THR A 188 -17.33 -18.90 -6.63
CA THR A 188 -17.96 -19.75 -7.66
C THR A 188 -17.24 -19.68 -9.01
N VAL A 189 -16.32 -18.73 -9.18
CA VAL A 189 -15.53 -18.50 -10.41
C VAL A 189 -14.07 -18.25 -10.07
N CYS A 190 -13.14 -18.87 -10.79
CA CYS A 190 -11.71 -18.64 -10.61
C CYS A 190 -11.29 -17.26 -11.14
N ARG A 191 -10.74 -16.40 -10.26
CA ARG A 191 -10.25 -15.07 -10.66
C ARG A 191 -9.11 -15.09 -11.69
N SER A 192 -8.38 -16.20 -11.80
CA SER A 192 -7.24 -16.30 -12.71
C SER A 192 -7.57 -16.80 -14.10
N CYS A 193 -8.61 -17.62 -14.27
CA CYS A 193 -8.94 -18.23 -15.57
C CYS A 193 -10.42 -18.12 -15.97
N GLY A 194 -11.28 -17.57 -15.12
CA GLY A 194 -12.71 -17.39 -15.40
C GLY A 194 -13.56 -18.66 -15.32
N GLU A 195 -12.95 -19.81 -15.04
CA GLU A 195 -13.67 -21.09 -14.97
C GLU A 195 -14.59 -21.16 -13.75
N SER A 196 -15.82 -21.66 -13.93
CA SER A 196 -16.75 -21.90 -12.84
C SER A 196 -16.25 -23.07 -11.97
N THR A 197 -16.15 -22.84 -10.67
CA THR A 197 -15.73 -23.85 -9.67
C THR A 197 -16.93 -24.20 -8.78
N PRO A 198 -17.73 -25.22 -9.14
CA PRO A 198 -18.88 -25.63 -8.33
C PRO A 198 -18.43 -25.99 -6.90
N LYS A 199 -19.31 -25.76 -5.92
CA LYS A 199 -19.10 -26.25 -4.56
C LYS A 199 -19.36 -27.75 -4.58
N THR A 200 -18.29 -28.53 -4.55
CA THR A 200 -18.33 -29.97 -4.22
C THR A 200 -18.64 -30.13 -2.75
#